data_AF-X1MYE1-F1
#
_entry.id   AF-X1MYE1-F1
#
_cell.length_a   1.000
_cell.length_b   1.000
_cell.length_c   1.000
_cell.angle_alpha   90.00
_cell.angle_beta   90.00
_cell.angle_gamma   90.00
#
_symmetry.space_group_name_H-M   'P 1'
#
loop_
_entity.id
_entity.type
_entity.pdbx_description
1 polymer ?
#
loop_
_entity_poly.entity_id
_entity_poly.type
_entity_poly.pdbx_seq_one_letter_code
_entity_poly.pdbx_strand_id
1 'polypeptide(L)'
;MSRVWITDGDTFRGASIGPLRASDYFVIIGSESYVKSIEDPHDSEHVLLLSQIMAAKNANKPVIILWIKSITELSKSKLRNVLNGMNVIGEHEDTGDFTTQEDIDAIIKIMEEHPI
;
A
#
# COMPACT_ATOMS: atom_id res chain seq x y z
N MET A 1 18.44 9.89 -4.68
CA MET A 1 17.90 10.03 -3.31
C MET A 1 16.40 9.85 -3.39
N SER A 2 15.92 8.62 -3.26
CA SER A 2 14.49 8.31 -3.30
C SER A 2 13.86 8.68 -1.95
N ARG A 3 12.77 9.45 -1.96
CA ARG A 3 12.09 9.93 -0.75
C ARG A 3 10.97 8.97 -0.37
N VAL A 4 11.12 8.26 0.74
CA VAL A 4 10.09 7.40 1.32
C VAL A 4 9.23 8.25 2.27
N TRP A 5 7.90 8.22 2.10
CA TRP A 5 6.94 8.87 2.99
C TRP A 5 6.14 7.80 3.72
N ILE A 6 6.32 7.72 5.05
CA ILE A 6 5.52 6.85 5.93
C ILE A 6 4.76 7.79 6.86
N THR A 7 3.44 7.66 6.89
CA THR A 7 2.57 8.58 7.65
C THR A 7 1.81 7.79 8.71
N ASP A 8 1.86 8.29 9.95
CA ASP A 8 1.24 7.71 11.15
C ASP A 8 -0.30 7.84 11.13
N GLY A 9 -0.97 6.90 11.79
CA GLY A 9 -2.38 6.52 11.61
C GLY A 9 -3.43 7.61 11.84
N ASP A 10 -3.08 8.73 12.49
CA ASP A 10 -4.01 9.86 12.71
C ASP A 10 -4.07 10.87 11.55
N THR A 11 -3.16 10.77 10.58
CA THR A 11 -3.11 11.70 9.42
C THR A 11 -3.82 11.14 8.17
N PHE A 12 -4.49 9.99 8.31
CA PHE A 12 -5.15 9.27 7.20
C PHE A 12 -6.27 10.09 6.54
N ARG A 13 -6.86 11.03 7.28
CA ARG A 13 -7.99 11.86 6.83
C ARG A 13 -7.63 12.93 5.77
N GLY A 14 -6.34 13.12 5.46
CA GLY A 14 -5.88 14.18 4.55
C GLY A 14 -4.77 13.81 3.56
N ALA A 15 -4.38 12.53 3.45
CA ALA A 15 -3.29 12.09 2.58
C ALA A 15 -3.69 12.13 1.09
N SER A 16 -3.55 13.34 0.58
CA SER A 16 -3.85 13.83 -0.76
C SER A 16 -3.11 13.10 -1.88
N ILE A 17 -3.66 13.25 -3.10
CA ILE A 17 -3.10 12.77 -4.38
C ILE A 17 -1.69 13.38 -4.68
N GLY A 18 -1.29 14.44 -3.96
CA GLY A 18 -0.02 15.15 -4.12
C GLY A 18 1.22 14.28 -3.79
N PRO A 19 1.37 13.78 -2.55
CA PRO A 19 2.42 12.83 -2.17
C PRO A 19 2.53 11.61 -3.10
N LEU A 20 1.40 11.07 -3.54
CA LEU A 20 1.35 9.94 -4.48
C LEU A 20 2.01 10.28 -5.82
N ARG A 21 1.88 11.51 -6.34
CA ARG A 21 2.54 11.91 -7.60
C ARG A 21 4.06 12.00 -7.45
N ALA A 22 4.54 12.43 -6.29
CA ALA A 22 5.96 12.64 -6.02
C ALA A 22 6.74 11.38 -5.62
N SER A 23 6.05 10.29 -5.25
CA SER A 23 6.70 9.03 -4.89
C SER A 23 7.06 8.19 -6.13
N ASP A 24 8.22 7.54 -6.14
CA ASP A 24 8.57 6.65 -7.25
C ASP A 24 7.74 5.34 -7.18
N TYR A 25 7.39 4.91 -5.97
CA TYR A 25 6.65 3.68 -5.68
C TYR A 25 5.29 3.97 -5.05
N PHE A 26 4.37 3.01 -5.16
CA PHE A 26 3.10 2.99 -4.43
C PHE A 26 3.11 1.86 -3.40
N VAL A 27 3.24 2.21 -2.12
CA VAL A 27 3.25 1.23 -1.02
C VAL A 27 1.85 1.13 -0.43
N ILE A 28 1.33 -0.10 -0.31
CA ILE A 28 0.00 -0.39 0.24
C ILE A 28 0.15 -1.19 1.52
N ILE A 29 -0.55 -0.78 2.57
CA ILE A 29 -0.68 -1.55 3.80
C ILE A 29 -1.93 -2.44 3.67
N GLY A 30 -1.73 -3.71 3.37
CA GLY A 30 -2.78 -4.72 3.26
C GLY A 30 -3.20 -5.20 4.65
N SER A 31 -4.22 -4.55 5.21
CA SER A 31 -4.90 -4.99 6.44
C SER A 31 -6.36 -5.39 6.16
N GLU A 32 -7.00 -6.07 7.12
CA GLU A 32 -8.44 -6.38 7.04
C GLU A 32 -9.30 -5.11 6.93
N SER A 33 -8.98 -4.06 7.70
CA SER A 33 -9.71 -2.80 7.65
C SER A 33 -9.54 -2.10 6.30
N TYR A 34 -8.36 -2.18 5.70
CA TYR A 34 -8.08 -1.62 4.38
C TYR A 34 -8.93 -2.30 3.30
N VAL A 35 -8.94 -3.64 3.28
CA VAL A 35 -9.75 -4.43 2.33
C VAL A 35 -11.24 -4.16 2.52
N LYS A 36 -11.71 -4.13 3.76
CA LYS A 36 -13.11 -3.82 4.07
C LYS A 36 -13.51 -2.43 3.57
N SER A 37 -12.67 -1.42 3.76
CA SER A 37 -12.94 -0.05 3.33
C SER A 37 -12.98 0.07 1.80
N ILE A 38 -12.16 -0.71 1.09
CA ILE A 38 -12.20 -0.79 -0.38
C ILE A 38 -13.46 -1.49 -0.88
N GLU A 39 -14.00 -2.46 -0.15
CA GLU A 39 -15.20 -3.19 -0.58
C GLU A 39 -16.51 -2.50 -0.21
N ASP A 40 -16.53 -1.68 0.85
CA ASP A 40 -17.74 -1.04 1.38
C ASP A 40 -17.93 0.38 0.80
N PRO A 41 -18.88 0.62 -0.13
CA PRO A 41 -19.11 1.94 -0.71
C PRO A 41 -19.67 2.96 0.29
N HIS A 42 -20.12 2.51 1.46
CA HIS A 42 -20.60 3.37 2.54
C HIS A 42 -19.49 3.77 3.51
N ASP A 43 -18.31 3.17 3.41
CA ASP A 43 -17.16 3.61 4.18
C ASP A 43 -16.70 4.99 3.69
N SER A 44 -16.48 5.91 4.63
CA SER A 44 -16.03 7.26 4.32
C SER A 44 -14.70 7.32 3.58
N GLU A 45 -13.86 6.28 3.71
CA GLU A 45 -12.53 6.21 3.10
C GLU A 45 -12.55 5.50 1.73
N HIS A 46 -13.63 4.80 1.39
CA HIS A 46 -13.75 4.00 0.16
C HIS A 46 -13.32 4.74 -1.11
N VAL A 47 -13.91 5.92 -1.33
CA VAL A 47 -13.65 6.75 -2.51
C VAL A 47 -12.20 7.22 -2.54
N LEU A 48 -11.63 7.56 -1.39
CA LEU A 48 -10.25 8.02 -1.27
C LEU A 48 -9.26 6.91 -1.63
N LEU A 49 -9.44 5.72 -1.05
CA LEU A 49 -8.58 4.57 -1.28
C LEU A 49 -8.59 4.13 -2.75
N LEU A 50 -9.78 4.00 -3.35
CA LEU A 50 -9.90 3.67 -4.78
C LEU A 50 -9.28 4.75 -5.67
N SER A 51 -9.43 6.04 -5.31
CA SER A 51 -8.82 7.14 -6.08
C SER A 51 -7.30 7.07 -6.06
N GLN A 52 -6.68 6.72 -4.92
CA GLN A 52 -5.24 6.54 -4.81
C GLN A 52 -4.76 5.35 -5.66
N ILE A 53 -5.45 4.21 -5.59
CA ILE A 53 -5.15 3.01 -6.39
C ILE A 53 -5.25 3.32 -7.89
N MET A 54 -6.33 3.98 -8.32
CA MET A 54 -6.52 4.38 -9.71
C MET A 54 -5.45 5.37 -10.17
N ALA A 55 -5.09 6.34 -9.33
CA ALA A 55 -4.03 7.31 -9.66
C ALA A 55 -2.66 6.62 -9.80
N ALA A 56 -2.33 5.67 -8.93
CA ALA A 56 -1.11 4.88 -9.02
C ALA A 56 -1.09 4.02 -10.29
N LYS A 57 -2.23 3.41 -10.63
CA LYS A 57 -2.40 2.57 -11.83
C LYS A 57 -2.21 3.40 -13.10
N ASN A 58 -2.86 4.57 -13.19
CA ASN A 58 -2.74 5.47 -14.33
C ASN A 58 -1.32 6.03 -14.49
N ALA A 59 -0.60 6.21 -13.39
CA ALA A 59 0.80 6.61 -13.40
C ALA A 59 1.78 5.43 -13.60
N ASN A 60 1.26 4.21 -13.79
CA ASN A 60 2.04 2.97 -13.91
C ASN A 60 3.10 2.80 -12.79
N LYS A 61 2.76 3.20 -11.57
CA LYS A 61 3.69 3.12 -10.44
C LYS A 61 3.89 1.68 -10.01
N PRO A 62 5.14 1.25 -9.77
CA PRO A 62 5.41 -0.04 -9.13
C PRO A 62 4.78 -0.09 -7.74
N VAL A 63 4.15 -1.23 -7.43
CA VAL A 63 3.39 -1.44 -6.21
C VAL A 63 4.16 -2.39 -5.29
N ILE A 64 4.24 -2.01 -4.01
CA ILE A 64 4.76 -2.86 -2.94
C ILE A 64 3.64 -3.06 -1.93
N ILE A 65 3.39 -4.30 -1.51
CA ILE A 65 2.34 -4.60 -0.52
C ILE A 65 2.97 -5.04 0.79
N LEU A 66 2.62 -4.35 1.88
CA LEU A 66 2.92 -4.75 3.25
C LEU A 66 1.67 -5.41 3.86
N TRP A 67 1.70 -6.72 4.06
CA TRP A 67 0.64 -7.49 4.69
C TRP A 67 0.75 -7.39 6.21
N ILE A 68 -0.29 -6.93 6.88
CA ILE A 68 -0.33 -6.97 8.35
C ILE A 68 -0.66 -8.40 8.80
N LYS A 69 0.06 -8.95 9.80
CA LYS A 69 -0.03 -10.34 10.30
C LYS A 69 -1.44 -10.91 10.47
N SER A 70 -2.42 -10.06 10.78
CA SER A 70 -3.82 -10.46 11.01
C SER A 70 -4.66 -10.59 9.73
N ILE A 71 -4.10 -10.32 8.55
CA ILE A 71 -4.85 -10.41 7.29
C ILE A 71 -5.04 -11.86 6.84
N THR A 72 -6.28 -12.18 6.48
CA THR A 72 -6.69 -13.48 5.96
C THR A 72 -6.32 -13.64 4.48
N GLU A 73 -6.11 -14.87 4.03
CA GLU A 73 -5.86 -15.18 2.62
C GLU A 73 -6.99 -14.74 1.69
N LEU A 74 -8.24 -14.74 2.19
CA LEU A 74 -9.39 -14.21 1.47
C LEU A 74 -9.21 -12.70 1.20
N SER A 75 -8.83 -11.94 2.23
CA SER A 75 -8.59 -10.51 2.12
C SER A 75 -7.36 -10.17 1.28
N LYS A 76 -6.28 -10.97 1.36
CA LYS A 76 -5.14 -10.85 0.44
C LYS A 76 -5.58 -11.03 -1.03
N SER A 77 -6.37 -12.07 -1.30
CA SER A 77 -6.90 -12.35 -2.64
C SER A 77 -7.77 -11.21 -3.17
N LYS A 78 -8.66 -10.66 -2.33
CA LYS A 78 -9.48 -9.49 -2.66
C LYS A 78 -8.64 -8.27 -3.02
N LEU A 79 -7.62 -7.95 -2.21
CA LEU A 79 -6.73 -6.83 -2.51
C LEU A 79 -5.97 -7.05 -3.83
N ARG A 80 -5.43 -8.25 -4.06
CA ARG A 80 -4.76 -8.59 -5.33
C ARG A 80 -5.68 -8.42 -6.55
N ASN A 81 -6.96 -8.78 -6.41
CA ASN A 81 -7.95 -8.56 -7.47
C ASN A 81 -8.20 -7.07 -7.76
N VAL A 82 -8.23 -6.23 -6.73
CA VAL A 82 -8.34 -4.77 -6.89
C VAL A 82 -7.11 -4.18 -7.60
N LEU A 83 -5.93 -4.71 -7.29
CA LEU A 83 -4.65 -4.31 -7.89
C LEU A 83 -4.40 -4.96 -9.26
N ASN A 84 -5.36 -5.70 -9.81
CA ASN A 84 -5.19 -6.39 -11.09
C ASN A 84 -4.83 -5.41 -12.22
N GLY A 85 -3.78 -5.76 -12.97
CA GLY A 85 -3.21 -4.92 -14.02
C GLY A 85 -2.30 -3.79 -13.51
N MET A 86 -1.89 -3.80 -12.25
CA MET A 86 -0.79 -2.98 -11.72
C MET A 86 0.51 -3.79 -11.65
N ASN A 87 1.65 -3.11 -11.67
CA ASN A 87 2.97 -3.74 -11.56
C ASN A 87 3.34 -3.97 -10.08
N VAL A 88 2.88 -5.07 -9.49
CA VAL A 88 3.29 -5.47 -8.14
C VAL A 88 4.70 -6.05 -8.19
N ILE A 89 5.66 -5.33 -7.61
CA ILE A 89 7.09 -5.70 -7.63
C ILE A 89 7.55 -6.45 -6.40
N GLY A 90 6.77 -6.42 -5.31
CA GLY A 90 7.10 -7.17 -4.10
C GLY A 90 6.01 -7.14 -3.05
N GLU A 91 6.05 -8.12 -2.16
CA GLU A 91 5.16 -8.27 -1.04
C GLU A 91 5.98 -8.64 0.21
N HIS A 92 5.65 -8.06 1.37
CA HIS A 92 6.26 -8.39 2.65
C HIS A 92 5.17 -8.61 3.69
N GLU A 93 5.34 -9.56 4.60
CA GLU A 93 4.39 -9.83 5.68
C GLU A 93 4.99 -9.41 7.01
N ASP A 94 4.29 -8.52 7.71
CA ASP A 94 4.63 -8.07 9.05
C ASP A 94 4.67 -9.29 9.99
N THR A 95 5.81 -9.49 10.63
CA THR A 95 6.06 -10.63 11.51
C THR A 95 5.47 -10.43 12.91
N GLY A 96 5.04 -9.20 13.25
CA GLY A 96 4.34 -8.83 14.48
C GLY A 96 5.16 -8.94 15.77
N ASP A 97 6.45 -9.32 15.69
CA ASP A 97 7.30 -9.57 16.86
C ASP A 97 8.43 -8.54 17.04
N PHE A 98 8.79 -7.72 16.04
CA PHE A 98 9.83 -6.68 16.18
C PHE A 98 9.55 -5.41 15.35
N THR A 99 10.27 -4.35 15.72
CA THR A 99 10.14 -2.92 15.36
C THR A 99 9.79 -2.63 13.89
N THR A 100 8.97 -1.60 13.68
CA THR A 100 8.64 -0.92 12.41
C THR A 100 9.82 -0.76 11.45
N GLN A 101 11.06 -0.76 11.95
CA GLN A 101 12.29 -0.72 11.16
C GLN A 101 12.50 -1.95 10.26
N GLU A 102 12.15 -3.17 10.68
CA GLU A 102 12.38 -4.37 9.84
C GLU A 102 11.47 -4.39 8.61
N ASP A 103 10.21 -3.99 8.77
CA ASP A 103 9.28 -3.85 7.65
C ASP A 103 9.72 -2.73 6.70
N ILE A 104 10.26 -1.64 7.25
CA ILE A 104 10.85 -0.55 6.45
C ILE A 104 12.05 -1.06 5.66
N ASP A 105 12.97 -1.79 6.31
CA ASP A 105 14.17 -2.33 5.67
C ASP A 105 13.81 -3.34 4.57
N ALA A 106 12.77 -4.17 4.79
CA ALA A 106 12.24 -5.08 3.79
C ALA A 106 11.67 -4.34 2.57
N ILE A 107 10.90 -3.26 2.79
CA ILE A 107 10.37 -2.41 1.71
C ILE A 107 11.52 -1.74 0.95
N ILE A 108 12.51 -1.19 1.65
CA ILE A 108 13.68 -0.56 1.03
C ILE A 108 14.43 -1.58 0.17
N LYS A 109 14.64 -2.80 0.67
CA LYS A 109 15.29 -3.86 -0.09
C LYS A 109 14.53 -4.18 -1.38
N ILE A 110 13.20 -4.28 -1.34
CA ILE A 110 12.37 -4.47 -2.53
C ILE A 110 12.55 -3.30 -3.51
N MET A 111 12.63 -2.06 -3.03
CA MET A 111 12.88 -0.89 -3.87
C MET A 111 14.27 -0.94 -4.53
N GLU A 112 15.30 -1.35 -3.79
CA GLU A 112 16.68 -1.49 -4.30
C GLU A 112 16.82 -2.58 -5.35
N GLU A 113 16.09 -3.70 -5.21
CA GLU A 113 16.06 -4.79 -6.19
C GLU A 113 15.29 -4.39 -7.47
N HIS A 114 14.46 -3.34 -7.41
CA HIS A 114 13.60 -2.86 -8.50
C HIS A 114 13.70 -1.34 -8.71
N PRO A 115 14.84 -0.81 -9.18
CA PRO A 115 15.01 0.63 -9.42
C PRO A 115 14.15 1.14 -10.58
N ILE A 116 13.68 2.40 -10.48
CA ILE A 116 12.83 3.10 -11.46
C ILE A 116 13.64 4.14 -12.23
#